data_AF-A0A0S7ZYT7-F1
#
_entry.id   AF-A0A0S7ZYT7-F1
#
_cell.length_a   1.000
_cell.length_b   1.000
_cell.length_c   1.000
_cell.angle_alpha   90.00
_cell.angle_beta   90.00
_cell.angle_gamma   90.00
#
_symmetry.space_group_name_H-M   'P 1'
#
loop_
_entity.id
_entity.type
_entity.pdbx_description
1 polymer ?
#
loop_
_entity_poly.entity_id
_entity_poly.type
_entity_poly.pdbx_seq_one_letter_code
_entity_poly.pdbx_strand_id
1 'polypeptide(L)'
;ENVQGRQTVRYSYSIQAKHVRYEIPEDLPIPAQYPESFQRYLLEEPGIQVNDPLIEQALREIIPEYNPTIMSALTRIHRYLQDEFTNKDFSGYTDALTALKLGEASCNGKGRLFVALARKLNLPARLVGGLILNPGSKRTTHQWVEVYVNGHWVPFDTINDYFAEIPANFVTIYYGDLTMFKHTTNVNFQYFYKILKRMIPQVEAQQTISQSGFNIVNIYSIFERVGISQNLLKILLMIPLGALIVVIFRNVIGLETFGTFLPALIAAASRETGLMWGLIGFVLIILVSSFVRRILDWVHLLHSPKMAIMLTTVVIVMLLMTVVSVQFGLFDLAHITLFPIAILAITAERFAIIEVEQGWKKAFKITLSTLVVISAAYAVMDSLFLQSMILAFPELLFLIVALNLWLGKWVGMRVSEFIRFRKLIFSGAQ
;
A
#
# COMPACT_ATOMS: atom_id res chain seq x y z
N GLU A 1 14.01 -29.84 14.16
CA GLU A 1 14.52 -28.92 15.19
C GLU A 1 13.35 -28.31 15.93
N ASN A 2 13.32 -28.43 17.27
CA ASN A 2 12.24 -27.86 18.08
C ASN A 2 12.43 -26.34 18.18
N VAL A 3 11.53 -25.61 17.56
CA VAL A 3 11.52 -24.16 17.54
C VAL A 3 11.14 -23.64 18.93
N GLN A 4 12.11 -23.10 19.69
CA GLN A 4 11.86 -22.45 20.97
C GLN A 4 11.71 -20.92 20.79
N GLY A 5 10.84 -20.31 21.59
CA GLY A 5 10.59 -18.86 21.60
C GLY A 5 9.63 -18.37 20.52
N ARG A 6 9.44 -17.04 20.45
CA ARG A 6 8.59 -16.39 19.43
C ARG A 6 9.35 -16.29 18.12
N GLN A 7 8.92 -17.04 17.11
CA GLN A 7 9.45 -16.90 15.76
C GLN A 7 8.49 -16.09 14.87
N THR A 8 9.04 -15.38 13.90
CA THR A 8 8.25 -14.68 12.88
C THR A 8 8.83 -14.99 11.52
N VAL A 9 8.01 -15.57 10.65
CA VAL A 9 8.37 -15.84 9.25
C VAL A 9 7.66 -14.81 8.38
N ARG A 10 8.40 -14.14 7.49
CA ARG A 10 7.86 -13.19 6.52
C ARG A 10 8.29 -13.59 5.13
N TYR A 11 7.30 -13.78 4.25
CA TYR A 11 7.52 -14.00 2.82
C TYR A 11 6.85 -12.88 2.03
N SER A 12 7.56 -12.35 1.02
CA SER A 12 7.09 -11.25 0.17
C SER A 12 7.48 -11.54 -1.26
N TYR A 13 6.54 -11.33 -2.18
CA TYR A 13 6.74 -11.52 -3.61
C TYR A 13 5.82 -10.56 -4.38
N SER A 14 6.16 -10.29 -5.65
CA SER A 14 5.33 -9.51 -6.57
C SER A 14 4.84 -10.41 -7.69
N ILE A 15 3.54 -10.38 -8.00
CA ILE A 15 2.94 -11.15 -9.11
C ILE A 15 2.32 -10.18 -10.09
N GLN A 16 2.53 -10.47 -11.37
CA GLN A 16 1.70 -9.96 -12.45
C GLN A 16 0.83 -11.11 -12.94
N ALA A 17 -0.47 -11.01 -12.68
CA ALA A 17 -1.45 -12.01 -13.10
C ALA A 17 -2.35 -11.43 -14.19
N LYS A 18 -2.90 -12.32 -15.01
CA LYS A 18 -3.82 -11.99 -16.11
C LYS A 18 -5.10 -12.78 -15.95
N HIS A 19 -6.22 -12.20 -16.39
CA HIS A 19 -7.47 -12.92 -16.50
C HIS A 19 -7.34 -13.94 -17.64
N VAL A 20 -7.80 -15.16 -17.39
CA VAL A 20 -7.80 -16.24 -18.39
C VAL A 20 -9.20 -16.83 -18.43
N ARG A 21 -9.75 -16.92 -19.63
CA ARG A 21 -11.03 -17.58 -19.91
C ARG A 21 -10.79 -18.70 -20.91
N TYR A 22 -11.43 -19.83 -20.69
CA TYR A 22 -11.40 -21.01 -21.55
C TYR A 22 -12.74 -21.13 -22.27
N GLU A 23 -12.68 -21.43 -23.55
CA GLU A 23 -13.85 -21.77 -24.35
C GLU A 23 -13.93 -23.30 -24.43
N ILE A 24 -15.01 -23.87 -23.88
CA ILE A 24 -15.28 -25.30 -23.96
C ILE A 24 -16.24 -25.50 -25.15
N PRO A 25 -15.93 -26.36 -26.14
CA PRO A 25 -16.85 -26.65 -27.23
C PRO A 25 -18.14 -27.34 -26.71
N GLU A 26 -19.30 -26.96 -27.27
CA GLU A 26 -20.61 -27.46 -26.81
C GLU A 26 -20.81 -28.96 -27.07
N ASP A 27 -20.22 -29.48 -28.13
CA ASP A 27 -20.36 -30.83 -28.66
C ASP A 27 -19.28 -31.81 -28.15
N LEU A 28 -18.36 -31.34 -27.31
CA LEU A 28 -17.24 -32.15 -26.84
C LEU A 28 -17.73 -33.30 -25.94
N PRO A 29 -17.55 -34.58 -26.35
CA PRO A 29 -17.98 -35.72 -25.54
C PRO A 29 -17.03 -35.96 -24.37
N ILE A 30 -17.51 -36.62 -23.33
CA ILE A 30 -16.68 -37.09 -22.22
C ILE A 30 -15.80 -38.26 -22.71
N PRO A 31 -14.46 -38.17 -22.64
CA PRO A 31 -13.57 -39.26 -22.99
C PRO A 31 -13.83 -40.52 -22.15
N ALA A 32 -13.81 -41.69 -22.79
CA ALA A 32 -13.94 -42.97 -22.10
C ALA A 32 -12.67 -43.35 -21.32
N GLN A 33 -11.50 -42.89 -21.77
CA GLN A 33 -10.20 -43.26 -21.21
C GLN A 33 -9.28 -42.05 -21.12
N TYR A 34 -8.44 -42.06 -20.09
CA TYR A 34 -7.36 -41.09 -19.89
C TYR A 34 -6.03 -41.82 -19.64
N PRO A 35 -4.89 -41.16 -19.91
CA PRO A 35 -3.58 -41.67 -19.53
C PRO A 35 -3.51 -41.97 -18.02
N GLU A 36 -2.66 -42.93 -17.63
CA GLU A 36 -2.50 -43.38 -16.25
C GLU A 36 -2.20 -42.24 -15.26
N SER A 37 -1.49 -41.19 -15.72
CA SER A 37 -1.19 -39.99 -14.94
C SER A 37 -2.44 -39.26 -14.41
N PHE A 38 -3.60 -39.46 -15.03
CA PHE A 38 -4.86 -38.83 -14.63
C PHE A 38 -5.71 -39.67 -13.67
N GLN A 39 -5.37 -40.94 -13.46
CA GLN A 39 -6.15 -41.85 -12.60
C GLN A 39 -6.35 -41.28 -11.20
N ARG A 40 -5.32 -40.65 -10.63
CA ARG A 40 -5.40 -39.98 -9.32
C ARG A 40 -6.48 -38.89 -9.23
N TYR A 41 -6.90 -38.33 -10.36
CA TYR A 41 -7.89 -37.26 -10.44
C TYR A 41 -9.29 -37.78 -10.79
N LEU A 42 -9.45 -39.10 -10.90
CA LEU A 42 -10.72 -39.80 -11.11
C LEU A 42 -11.13 -40.61 -9.86
N LEU A 43 -10.15 -41.07 -9.07
CA LEU A 43 -10.39 -41.88 -7.88
C LEU A 43 -10.98 -41.08 -6.70
N GLU A 44 -11.52 -41.80 -5.73
CA GLU A 44 -12.03 -41.25 -4.47
C GLU A 44 -10.90 -40.79 -3.52
N GLU A 45 -11.23 -39.82 -2.68
CA GLU A 45 -10.38 -39.34 -1.58
C GLU A 45 -11.25 -39.26 -0.30
N PRO A 46 -10.67 -39.22 0.92
CA PRO A 46 -11.48 -39.20 2.15
C PRO A 46 -12.57 -38.13 2.22
N GLY A 47 -12.35 -36.97 1.58
CA GLY A 47 -13.34 -35.88 1.48
C GLY A 47 -14.15 -35.83 0.20
N ILE A 48 -13.88 -36.75 -0.74
CA ILE A 48 -14.39 -36.74 -2.11
C ILE A 48 -14.86 -38.17 -2.42
N GLN A 49 -16.04 -38.51 -1.91
CA GLN A 49 -16.58 -39.87 -1.95
C GLN A 49 -17.28 -40.19 -3.29
N VAL A 50 -16.50 -40.31 -4.37
CA VAL A 50 -16.98 -40.47 -5.75
C VAL A 50 -17.94 -41.66 -5.92
N ASN A 51 -17.67 -42.80 -5.28
CA ASN A 51 -18.42 -44.04 -5.46
C ASN A 51 -19.66 -44.17 -4.57
N ASP A 52 -19.98 -43.17 -3.75
CA ASP A 52 -21.12 -43.24 -2.85
C ASP A 52 -22.46 -43.22 -3.62
N PRO A 53 -23.45 -44.05 -3.24
CA PRO A 53 -24.75 -44.09 -3.89
C PRO A 53 -25.49 -42.74 -3.93
N LEU A 54 -25.30 -41.87 -2.93
CA LEU A 54 -25.94 -40.55 -2.89
C LEU A 54 -25.36 -39.60 -3.94
N ILE A 55 -24.05 -39.69 -4.22
CA ILE A 55 -23.42 -38.92 -5.30
C ILE A 55 -23.98 -39.37 -6.65
N GLU A 56 -24.15 -40.68 -6.84
CA GLU A 56 -24.74 -41.21 -8.06
C GLU A 56 -26.21 -40.81 -8.23
N GLN A 57 -27.00 -40.83 -7.16
CA GLN A 57 -28.38 -40.37 -7.18
C GLN A 57 -28.46 -38.89 -7.55
N ALA A 58 -27.69 -38.03 -6.86
CA ALA A 58 -27.66 -36.60 -7.13
C ALA A 58 -27.26 -36.32 -8.59
N LEU A 59 -26.28 -37.07 -9.12
CA LEU A 59 -25.85 -36.91 -10.50
C LEU A 59 -26.96 -37.22 -11.51
N ARG A 60 -27.78 -38.26 -11.27
CA ARG A 60 -28.93 -38.59 -12.14
C ARG A 60 -30.02 -37.51 -12.12
N GLU A 61 -30.17 -36.83 -10.98
CA GLU A 61 -31.10 -35.70 -10.85
C GLU A 61 -30.58 -34.44 -11.56
N ILE A 62 -29.28 -34.16 -11.44
CA ILE A 62 -28.62 -33.00 -12.05
C ILE A 62 -28.50 -33.17 -13.58
N ILE A 63 -28.20 -34.38 -14.03
CA ILE A 63 -27.92 -34.71 -15.43
C ILE A 63 -28.86 -35.83 -15.90
N PRO A 64 -30.01 -35.47 -16.50
CA PRO A 64 -30.97 -36.44 -17.01
C PRO A 64 -30.53 -37.09 -18.33
N GLU A 65 -29.53 -36.50 -18.99
CA GLU A 65 -28.97 -36.97 -20.26
C GLU A 65 -28.17 -38.26 -20.06
N TYR A 66 -28.38 -39.26 -20.93
CA TYR A 66 -27.64 -40.52 -20.86
C TYR A 66 -26.15 -40.35 -21.24
N ASN A 67 -25.89 -39.50 -22.25
CA ASN A 67 -24.54 -39.18 -22.75
C ASN A 67 -24.37 -37.64 -22.79
N PRO A 68 -24.15 -36.99 -21.65
CA PRO A 68 -23.95 -35.54 -21.62
C PRO A 68 -22.63 -35.14 -22.30
N THR A 69 -22.61 -33.95 -22.91
CA THR A 69 -21.36 -33.31 -23.32
C THR A 69 -20.62 -32.75 -22.10
N ILE A 70 -19.31 -32.51 -22.22
CA ILE A 70 -18.52 -31.90 -21.13
C ILE A 70 -19.12 -30.55 -20.73
N MET A 71 -19.52 -29.74 -21.70
CA MET A 71 -20.17 -28.45 -21.43
C MET A 71 -21.48 -28.64 -20.64
N SER A 72 -22.42 -29.46 -21.14
CA SER A 72 -23.70 -29.71 -20.47
C SER A 72 -23.51 -30.17 -19.02
N ALA A 73 -22.62 -31.16 -18.82
CA ALA A 73 -22.33 -31.72 -17.51
C ALA A 73 -21.77 -30.67 -16.54
N LEU A 74 -20.72 -29.94 -16.94
CA LEU A 74 -20.07 -28.97 -16.07
C LEU A 74 -20.97 -27.76 -15.79
N THR A 75 -21.75 -27.31 -16.78
CA THR A 75 -22.74 -26.23 -16.58
C THR A 75 -23.79 -26.63 -15.56
N ARG A 76 -24.35 -27.84 -15.66
CA ARG A 76 -25.38 -28.34 -14.72
C ARG A 76 -24.82 -28.52 -13.32
N ILE A 77 -23.63 -29.12 -13.17
CA ILE A 77 -22.97 -29.25 -11.85
C ILE A 77 -22.70 -27.87 -11.25
N HIS A 78 -22.17 -26.94 -12.04
CA HIS A 78 -21.85 -25.60 -11.57
C HIS A 78 -23.10 -24.84 -11.13
N ARG A 79 -24.16 -24.83 -11.95
CA ARG A 79 -25.42 -24.16 -11.61
C ARG A 79 -26.08 -24.82 -10.41
N TYR A 80 -26.15 -26.14 -10.35
CA TYR A 80 -26.69 -26.85 -9.18
C TYR A 80 -26.01 -26.42 -7.88
N LEU A 81 -24.68 -26.37 -7.85
CA LEU A 81 -23.95 -25.96 -6.64
C LEU A 81 -23.98 -24.47 -6.35
N GLN A 82 -24.23 -23.62 -7.35
CA GLN A 82 -24.25 -22.18 -7.17
C GLN A 82 -25.67 -21.66 -6.84
N ASP A 83 -26.71 -22.23 -7.44
CA ASP A 83 -28.11 -21.82 -7.31
C ASP A 83 -28.83 -22.54 -6.16
N GLU A 84 -28.62 -23.85 -5.97
CA GLU A 84 -29.38 -24.66 -4.99
C GLU A 84 -28.73 -24.72 -3.61
N PHE A 85 -27.46 -24.32 -3.48
CA PHE A 85 -26.72 -24.42 -2.21
C PHE A 85 -26.44 -23.07 -1.58
N THR A 86 -26.67 -22.94 -0.28
CA THR A 86 -26.34 -21.72 0.47
C THR A 86 -24.84 -21.64 0.76
N ASN A 87 -24.23 -20.47 0.50
CA ASN A 87 -22.84 -20.18 0.87
C ASN A 87 -22.76 -19.89 2.37
N LYS A 88 -22.00 -20.69 3.12
CA LYS A 88 -21.87 -20.52 4.57
C LYS A 88 -20.45 -20.77 5.05
N ASP A 89 -19.99 -19.90 5.95
CA ASP A 89 -18.67 -20.04 6.57
C ASP A 89 -18.73 -21.12 7.65
N PHE A 90 -18.26 -22.31 7.30
CA PHE A 90 -18.10 -23.41 8.26
C PHE A 90 -16.70 -23.42 8.86
N SER A 91 -16.64 -23.37 10.20
CA SER A 91 -15.43 -23.70 10.95
C SER A 91 -15.32 -25.21 11.10
N GLY A 92 -14.79 -25.90 10.09
CA GLY A 92 -14.62 -27.36 10.15
C GLY A 92 -14.35 -28.02 8.81
N TYR A 93 -14.18 -29.34 8.87
CA TYR A 93 -14.03 -30.19 7.69
C TYR A 93 -15.42 -30.62 7.19
N THR A 94 -15.82 -30.12 6.02
CA THR A 94 -17.05 -30.53 5.33
C THR A 94 -16.69 -31.33 4.08
N ASP A 95 -16.94 -32.63 4.07
CA ASP A 95 -16.71 -33.49 2.90
C ASP A 95 -17.84 -33.36 1.86
N ALA A 96 -17.68 -34.02 0.70
CA ALA A 96 -18.63 -33.97 -0.40
C ALA A 96 -20.04 -34.46 0.01
N LEU A 97 -20.14 -35.56 0.76
CA LEU A 97 -21.42 -36.12 1.20
C LEU A 97 -22.12 -35.23 2.22
N THR A 98 -21.36 -34.66 3.15
CA THR A 98 -21.91 -33.73 4.15
C THR A 98 -22.41 -32.47 3.45
N ALA A 99 -21.65 -31.92 2.50
CA ALA A 99 -22.11 -30.79 1.70
C ALA A 99 -23.43 -31.13 0.98
N LEU A 100 -23.50 -32.28 0.30
CA LEU A 100 -24.69 -32.73 -0.42
C LEU A 100 -25.92 -32.86 0.49
N LYS A 101 -25.75 -33.46 1.66
CA LYS A 101 -26.86 -33.67 2.63
C LYS A 101 -27.36 -32.38 3.26
N LEU A 102 -26.48 -31.40 3.46
CA LEU A 102 -26.82 -30.14 4.14
C LEU A 102 -27.44 -29.11 3.19
N GLY A 103 -27.09 -29.13 1.90
CA GLY A 103 -27.47 -28.06 0.97
C GLY A 103 -26.81 -26.70 1.30
N GLU A 104 -25.86 -26.67 2.24
CA GLU A 104 -25.07 -25.50 2.61
C GLU A 104 -23.61 -25.90 2.85
N ALA A 105 -22.66 -25.14 2.30
CA ALA A 105 -21.23 -25.39 2.49
C ALA A 105 -20.37 -24.15 2.22
N SER A 106 -19.13 -24.18 2.72
CA SER A 106 -18.08 -23.21 2.36
C SER A 106 -17.45 -23.57 1.02
N CYS A 107 -16.53 -22.73 0.52
CA CYS A 107 -15.77 -22.98 -0.72
C CYS A 107 -15.15 -24.40 -0.77
N ASN A 108 -14.63 -24.89 0.35
CA ASN A 108 -14.03 -26.21 0.43
C ASN A 108 -15.06 -27.35 0.26
N GLY A 109 -16.20 -27.25 0.94
CA GLY A 109 -17.25 -28.28 0.88
C GLY A 109 -17.90 -28.34 -0.50
N LYS A 110 -18.28 -27.18 -1.07
CA LYS A 110 -18.81 -27.11 -2.43
C LYS A 110 -17.79 -27.62 -3.46
N GLY A 111 -16.52 -27.25 -3.32
CA GLY A 111 -15.46 -27.72 -4.20
C GLY A 111 -15.28 -29.25 -4.15
N ARG A 112 -15.30 -29.86 -2.96
CA ARG A 112 -15.22 -31.33 -2.80
C ARG A 112 -16.40 -32.04 -3.48
N LEU A 113 -17.61 -31.52 -3.30
CA LEU A 113 -18.81 -32.07 -3.95
C LEU A 113 -18.75 -31.92 -5.48
N PHE A 114 -18.33 -30.76 -5.99
CA PHE A 114 -18.11 -30.55 -7.43
C PHE A 114 -17.15 -31.62 -7.98
N VAL A 115 -15.99 -31.78 -7.34
CA VAL A 115 -14.99 -32.77 -7.76
C VAL A 115 -15.56 -34.19 -7.71
N ALA A 116 -16.33 -34.53 -6.68
CA ALA A 116 -16.96 -35.86 -6.59
C ALA A 116 -17.93 -36.12 -7.76
N LEU A 117 -18.80 -35.15 -8.08
CA LEU A 117 -19.75 -35.24 -9.19
C LEU A 117 -19.04 -35.32 -10.56
N ALA A 118 -18.01 -34.49 -10.77
CA ALA A 118 -17.22 -34.50 -12.00
C ALA A 118 -16.46 -35.82 -12.18
N ARG A 119 -15.81 -36.32 -11.12
CA ARG A 119 -15.09 -37.61 -11.15
C ARG A 119 -16.03 -38.78 -11.43
N LYS A 120 -17.26 -38.77 -10.89
CA LYS A 120 -18.27 -39.80 -11.14
C LYS A 120 -18.70 -39.85 -12.61
N LEU A 121 -18.61 -38.73 -13.33
CA LEU A 121 -18.80 -38.66 -14.78
C LEU A 121 -17.54 -39.00 -15.60
N ASN A 122 -16.49 -39.54 -15.00
CA ASN A 122 -15.21 -39.76 -15.66
C ASN A 122 -14.54 -38.45 -16.17
N LEU A 123 -14.71 -37.34 -15.45
CA LEU A 123 -13.99 -36.09 -15.70
C LEU A 123 -12.88 -35.92 -14.65
N PRO A 124 -11.58 -35.91 -15.04
CA PRO A 124 -10.50 -35.72 -14.10
C PRO A 124 -10.59 -34.34 -13.46
N ALA A 125 -10.77 -34.29 -12.14
CA ALA A 125 -11.01 -33.04 -11.42
C ALA A 125 -10.13 -32.95 -10.16
N ARG A 126 -9.74 -31.72 -9.81
CA ARG A 126 -8.90 -31.45 -8.63
C ARG A 126 -9.30 -30.16 -7.94
N LEU A 127 -9.04 -30.11 -6.63
CA LEU A 127 -9.13 -28.90 -5.85
C LEU A 127 -7.89 -28.03 -6.05
N VAL A 128 -8.09 -26.71 -6.00
CA VAL A 128 -7.03 -25.71 -6.11
C VAL A 128 -7.22 -24.68 -5.01
N GLY A 129 -6.18 -24.49 -4.22
CA GLY A 129 -6.19 -23.54 -3.12
C GLY A 129 -5.27 -22.35 -3.37
N GLY A 130 -5.74 -21.16 -2.99
CA GLY A 130 -5.03 -19.94 -3.31
C GLY A 130 -5.55 -18.68 -2.62
N LEU A 131 -5.26 -17.53 -3.22
CA LEU A 131 -5.64 -16.22 -2.71
C LEU A 131 -6.35 -15.40 -3.79
N ILE A 132 -7.51 -14.84 -3.42
CA ILE A 132 -8.09 -13.68 -4.09
C ILE A 132 -7.39 -12.41 -3.60
N LEU A 133 -6.67 -11.71 -4.47
CA LEU A 133 -5.82 -10.56 -4.21
C LEU A 133 -6.60 -9.25 -4.08
N ASN A 134 -7.54 -9.20 -3.13
CA ASN A 134 -8.19 -7.94 -2.76
C ASN A 134 -7.26 -7.13 -1.83
N PRO A 135 -7.00 -5.84 -2.11
CA PRO A 135 -6.14 -5.01 -1.27
C PRO A 135 -6.61 -5.00 0.19
N GLY A 136 -5.66 -5.14 1.12
CA GLY A 136 -5.95 -5.18 2.55
C GLY A 136 -5.22 -6.31 3.29
N SER A 137 -5.70 -6.64 4.49
CA SER A 137 -5.18 -7.76 5.28
C SER A 137 -6.27 -8.81 5.46
N LYS A 138 -5.95 -10.07 5.19
CA LYS A 138 -6.90 -11.19 5.36
C LYS A 138 -6.21 -12.42 5.95
N ARG A 139 -7.00 -13.32 6.52
CA ARG A 139 -6.50 -14.61 7.06
C ARG A 139 -6.94 -15.81 6.24
N THR A 140 -8.00 -15.67 5.45
CA THR A 140 -8.60 -16.78 4.72
C THR A 140 -7.96 -16.96 3.34
N THR A 141 -7.76 -18.22 2.97
CA THR A 141 -7.54 -18.65 1.59
C THR A 141 -8.87 -18.89 0.90
N HIS A 142 -8.84 -18.98 -0.42
CA HIS A 142 -9.99 -19.41 -1.23
C HIS A 142 -9.66 -20.74 -1.91
N GLN A 143 -10.69 -21.56 -2.16
CA GLN A 143 -10.54 -22.83 -2.86
C GLN A 143 -11.55 -22.89 -4.01
N TRP A 144 -11.07 -23.29 -5.18
CA TRP A 144 -11.87 -23.53 -6.37
C TRP A 144 -11.52 -24.89 -6.97
N VAL A 145 -12.10 -25.21 -8.12
CA VAL A 145 -11.98 -26.51 -8.78
C VAL A 145 -11.33 -26.33 -10.14
N GLU A 146 -10.51 -27.28 -10.56
CA GLU A 146 -10.08 -27.42 -11.95
C GLU A 146 -10.50 -28.78 -12.50
N VAL A 147 -11.08 -28.80 -13.70
CA VAL A 147 -11.44 -30.00 -14.44
C VAL A 147 -10.61 -30.08 -15.71
N TYR A 148 -10.06 -31.26 -16.01
CA TYR A 148 -9.27 -31.48 -17.20
C TYR A 148 -10.17 -31.61 -18.43
N VAL A 149 -10.05 -30.68 -19.36
CA VAL A 149 -10.81 -30.61 -20.61
C VAL A 149 -9.84 -30.41 -21.77
N ASN A 150 -9.79 -31.38 -22.68
CA ASN A 150 -9.03 -31.32 -23.94
C ASN A 150 -7.61 -30.71 -23.85
N GLY A 151 -6.77 -31.22 -22.93
CA GLY A 151 -5.40 -30.73 -22.78
C GLY A 151 -5.20 -29.66 -21.69
N HIS A 152 -6.28 -29.09 -21.15
CA HIS A 152 -6.22 -27.95 -20.25
C HIS A 152 -6.91 -28.24 -18.91
N TRP A 153 -6.34 -27.71 -17.82
CA TRP A 153 -7.03 -27.66 -16.52
C TRP A 153 -7.89 -26.40 -16.49
N VAL A 154 -9.20 -26.58 -16.64
CA VAL A 154 -10.17 -25.49 -16.75
C VAL A 154 -10.75 -25.17 -15.36
N PRO A 155 -10.67 -23.91 -14.88
CA PRO A 155 -11.09 -23.53 -13.54
C PRO A 155 -12.61 -23.27 -13.43
N PHE A 156 -13.17 -23.60 -12.27
CA PHE A 156 -14.56 -23.40 -11.89
C PHE A 156 -14.66 -22.96 -10.43
N ASP A 157 -15.44 -21.91 -10.16
CA ASP A 157 -15.66 -21.37 -8.82
C ASP A 157 -17.15 -21.07 -8.61
N THR A 158 -17.83 -21.95 -7.88
CA THR A 158 -19.26 -21.84 -7.58
C THR A 158 -19.58 -20.77 -6.54
N ILE A 159 -18.58 -20.28 -5.79
CA ILE A 159 -18.80 -19.25 -4.75
C ILE A 159 -18.83 -17.87 -5.40
N ASN A 160 -17.90 -17.61 -6.31
CA ASN A 160 -17.78 -16.33 -7.00
C ASN A 160 -18.40 -16.34 -8.41
N ASP A 161 -19.05 -17.44 -8.78
CA ASP A 161 -19.74 -17.64 -10.06
C ASP A 161 -18.85 -17.54 -11.30
N TYR A 162 -17.62 -18.08 -11.22
CA TYR A 162 -16.71 -18.13 -12.36
C TYR A 162 -16.76 -19.49 -13.04
N PHE A 163 -17.24 -19.49 -14.28
CA PHE A 163 -17.33 -20.69 -15.12
C PHE A 163 -16.27 -20.67 -16.21
N ALA A 164 -15.40 -21.67 -16.23
CA ALA A 164 -14.30 -21.80 -17.19
C ALA A 164 -13.40 -20.55 -17.25
N GLU A 165 -13.26 -19.83 -16.14
CA GLU A 165 -12.42 -18.64 -16.08
C GLU A 165 -11.76 -18.44 -14.72
N ILE A 166 -10.61 -17.76 -14.73
CA ILE A 166 -9.88 -17.36 -13.54
C ILE A 166 -9.53 -15.87 -13.63
N PRO A 167 -10.11 -15.01 -12.77
CA PRO A 167 -9.83 -13.58 -12.73
C PRO A 167 -8.35 -13.25 -12.47
N ALA A 168 -7.91 -12.07 -12.93
CA ALA A 168 -6.53 -11.61 -12.77
C ALA A 168 -6.09 -11.44 -11.31
N ASN A 169 -7.03 -11.36 -10.36
CA ASN A 169 -6.72 -11.26 -8.94
C ASN A 169 -6.68 -12.64 -8.23
N PHE A 170 -6.78 -13.76 -8.93
CA PHE A 170 -6.66 -15.09 -8.32
C PHE A 170 -5.22 -15.60 -8.46
N VAL A 171 -4.67 -16.12 -7.35
CA VAL A 171 -3.32 -16.70 -7.32
C VAL A 171 -3.38 -18.10 -6.73
N THR A 172 -2.94 -19.08 -7.52
CA THR A 172 -2.77 -20.47 -7.08
C THR A 172 -1.57 -20.60 -6.15
N ILE A 173 -1.75 -21.32 -5.04
CA ILE A 173 -0.69 -21.63 -4.08
C ILE A 173 -0.45 -23.13 -3.99
N TYR A 174 -1.51 -23.94 -3.99
CA TYR A 174 -1.41 -25.39 -3.88
C TYR A 174 -2.51 -26.13 -4.65
N TYR A 175 -2.28 -27.41 -4.90
CA TYR A 175 -3.22 -28.32 -5.56
C TYR A 175 -3.57 -29.49 -4.62
N GLY A 176 -4.83 -29.94 -4.66
CA GLY A 176 -5.36 -31.04 -3.85
C GLY A 176 -6.11 -30.61 -2.59
N ASP A 177 -6.68 -31.58 -1.87
CA ASP A 177 -7.45 -31.36 -0.63
C ASP A 177 -6.52 -31.07 0.57
N LEU A 178 -5.93 -29.88 0.60
CA LEU A 178 -4.96 -29.46 1.61
C LEU A 178 -5.47 -28.25 2.40
N THR A 179 -5.11 -28.18 3.67
CA THR A 179 -5.26 -26.96 4.46
C THR A 179 -3.99 -26.13 4.38
N MET A 180 -4.10 -24.81 4.23
CA MET A 180 -2.95 -23.92 4.03
C MET A 180 -1.91 -24.02 5.15
N PHE A 181 -2.38 -24.11 6.40
CA PHE A 181 -1.53 -24.35 7.57
C PHE A 181 -2.15 -25.44 8.43
N LYS A 182 -1.30 -26.30 8.99
CA LYS A 182 -1.64 -27.22 10.08
C LYS A 182 -0.78 -26.82 11.27
N HIS A 183 -1.39 -26.69 12.43
CA HIS A 183 -0.68 -26.36 13.66
C HIS A 183 -1.18 -27.24 14.80
N THR A 184 -0.33 -27.43 15.81
CA THR A 184 -0.71 -28.11 17.04
C THR A 184 -1.73 -27.27 17.81
N THR A 185 -2.68 -27.93 18.49
CA THR A 185 -3.64 -27.27 19.37
C THR A 185 -2.91 -26.52 20.49
N ASN A 186 -3.50 -25.42 20.97
CA ASN A 186 -2.97 -24.57 22.05
C ASN A 186 -1.64 -23.84 21.75
N VAL A 187 -1.25 -23.72 20.48
CA VAL A 187 -0.15 -22.82 20.06
C VAL A 187 -0.74 -21.47 19.64
N ASN A 188 -0.15 -20.37 20.08
CA ASN A 188 -0.51 -19.01 19.63
C ASN A 188 0.01 -18.77 18.20
N PHE A 189 -0.62 -19.43 17.22
CA PHE A 189 -0.29 -19.32 15.81
C PHE A 189 -1.15 -18.22 15.17
N GLN A 190 -0.50 -17.14 14.74
CA GLN A 190 -1.15 -16.03 14.05
C GLN A 190 -0.51 -15.83 12.68
N TYR A 191 -1.34 -15.77 11.65
CA TYR A 191 -0.92 -15.46 10.29
C TYR A 191 -1.92 -14.52 9.63
N PHE A 192 -1.43 -13.73 8.66
CA PHE A 192 -2.24 -12.90 7.80
C PHE A 192 -1.50 -12.65 6.49
N TYR A 193 -2.26 -12.47 5.42
CA TYR A 193 -1.79 -12.00 4.13
C TYR A 193 -2.00 -10.51 4.05
N LYS A 194 -0.96 -9.76 3.67
CA LYS A 194 -1.06 -8.34 3.36
C LYS A 194 -0.93 -8.16 1.85
N ILE A 195 -2.01 -7.70 1.22
CA ILE A 195 -2.11 -7.56 -0.23
C ILE A 195 -2.11 -6.07 -0.57
N LEU A 196 -1.21 -5.67 -1.47
CA LEU A 196 -1.04 -4.29 -1.92
C LEU A 196 -1.10 -4.24 -3.44
N LYS A 197 -2.01 -3.44 -4.00
CA LYS A 197 -2.03 -3.14 -5.44
C LYS A 197 -0.97 -2.09 -5.74
N ARG A 198 -0.11 -2.33 -6.73
CA ARG A 198 0.94 -1.41 -7.18
C ARG A 198 0.83 -1.20 -8.68
N MET A 199 1.00 0.03 -9.13
CA MET A 199 1.23 0.36 -10.54
C MET A 199 2.71 0.15 -10.82
N ILE A 200 3.04 -0.79 -11.71
CA ILE A 200 4.42 -1.05 -12.12
C ILE A 200 4.57 -0.53 -13.56
N PRO A 201 5.62 0.25 -13.88
CA PRO A 201 5.96 0.61 -15.26
C PRO A 201 6.10 -0.65 -16.13
N GLN A 202 5.72 -0.61 -17.41
CA GLN A 202 5.77 -1.77 -18.30
C GLN A 202 7.17 -2.41 -18.33
N VAL A 203 7.21 -3.75 -18.35
CA VAL A 203 8.38 -4.63 -18.22
C VAL A 203 9.53 -4.29 -19.20
N GLU A 204 9.24 -3.67 -20.35
CA GLU A 204 10.24 -3.21 -21.33
C GLU A 204 11.16 -2.10 -20.78
N ALA A 205 10.64 -1.22 -19.89
CA ALA A 205 11.47 -0.26 -19.18
C ALA A 205 12.44 -0.97 -18.22
N GLN A 206 12.03 -2.10 -17.65
CA GLN A 206 12.78 -2.82 -16.62
C GLN A 206 13.97 -3.60 -17.19
N GLN A 207 13.84 -4.15 -18.39
CA GLN A 207 14.95 -4.84 -19.08
C GLN A 207 16.05 -3.87 -19.54
N THR A 208 15.68 -2.66 -19.96
CA THR A 208 16.64 -1.62 -20.36
C THR A 208 17.39 -1.03 -19.14
N ILE A 209 16.72 -0.93 -17.99
CA ILE A 209 17.31 -0.42 -16.73
C ILE A 209 18.24 -1.44 -16.07
N SER A 210 18.07 -2.75 -16.32
CA SER A 210 18.84 -3.82 -15.68
C SER A 210 20.31 -3.93 -16.18
N GLN A 211 20.67 -3.24 -17.26
CA GLN A 211 22.01 -3.30 -17.86
C GLN A 211 22.96 -2.17 -17.42
N SER A 212 22.50 -1.20 -16.62
CA SER A 212 23.41 -0.17 -16.07
C SER A 212 24.14 -0.71 -14.82
N GLY A 213 25.47 -0.56 -14.78
CA GLY A 213 26.33 -1.10 -13.72
C GLY A 213 26.11 -0.55 -12.30
N PHE A 214 25.20 0.42 -12.14
CA PHE A 214 24.78 0.97 -10.85
C PHE A 214 23.40 0.39 -10.48
N ASN A 215 23.41 -0.87 -10.05
CA ASN A 215 22.21 -1.68 -9.82
C ASN A 215 21.42 -1.24 -8.57
N ILE A 216 20.71 -0.11 -8.68
CA ILE A 216 19.94 0.55 -7.60
C ILE A 216 18.61 -0.16 -7.29
N VAL A 217 18.14 -1.07 -8.16
CA VAL A 217 17.04 -2.01 -7.84
C VAL A 217 17.34 -2.77 -6.55
N ASN A 218 18.62 -2.96 -6.22
CA ASN A 218 19.05 -3.60 -4.99
C ASN A 218 18.72 -2.75 -3.75
N ILE A 219 18.83 -1.41 -3.77
CA ILE A 219 18.51 -0.54 -2.62
C ILE A 219 17.03 -0.61 -2.28
N TYR A 220 16.14 -0.60 -3.27
CA TYR A 220 14.69 -0.79 -3.04
C TYR A 220 14.40 -2.11 -2.33
N SER A 221 15.02 -3.20 -2.81
CA SER A 221 14.84 -4.51 -2.22
C SER A 221 15.42 -4.61 -0.79
N ILE A 222 16.52 -3.90 -0.51
CA ILE A 222 17.15 -3.84 0.82
C ILE A 222 16.26 -3.06 1.80
N PHE A 223 15.74 -1.89 1.39
CA PHE A 223 14.83 -1.09 2.24
C PHE A 223 13.52 -1.84 2.54
N GLU A 224 12.97 -2.57 1.57
CA GLU A 224 11.80 -3.44 1.81
C GLU A 224 12.12 -4.61 2.77
N ARG A 225 13.31 -5.21 2.66
CA ARG A 225 13.75 -6.26 3.60
C ARG A 225 13.88 -5.75 5.04
N VAL A 226 14.35 -4.51 5.22
CA VAL A 226 14.47 -3.84 6.53
C VAL A 226 13.11 -3.34 7.05
N GLY A 227 12.06 -3.34 6.20
CA GLY A 227 10.71 -2.92 6.58
C GLY A 227 10.51 -1.40 6.59
N ILE A 228 11.41 -0.64 5.94
CA ILE A 228 11.25 0.81 5.78
C ILE A 228 10.16 1.07 4.74
N SER A 229 9.25 2.00 5.04
CA SER A 229 8.18 2.34 4.10
C SER A 229 8.75 3.00 2.84
N GLN A 230 8.22 2.63 1.67
CA GLN A 230 8.64 3.26 0.41
C GLN A 230 8.36 4.76 0.40
N ASN A 231 7.30 5.20 1.09
CA ASN A 231 6.98 6.62 1.23
C ASN A 231 8.10 7.36 2.00
N LEU A 232 8.64 6.76 3.06
CA LEU A 232 9.76 7.35 3.80
C LEU A 232 11.01 7.44 2.92
N LEU A 233 11.31 6.42 2.12
CA LEU A 233 12.43 6.47 1.17
C LEU A 233 12.24 7.59 0.14
N LYS A 234 11.03 7.70 -0.43
CA LYS A 234 10.69 8.81 -1.35
C LYS A 234 10.81 10.17 -0.65
N ILE A 235 10.42 10.30 0.63
CA ILE A 235 10.56 11.55 1.37
C ILE A 235 12.03 11.89 1.57
N LEU A 236 12.82 10.93 2.05
CA LEU A 236 14.24 11.11 2.33
C LEU A 236 15.03 11.54 1.09
N LEU A 237 14.78 10.90 -0.05
CA LEU A 237 15.43 11.24 -1.32
C LEU A 237 15.01 12.61 -1.87
N MET A 238 13.84 13.11 -1.48
CA MET A 238 13.33 14.42 -1.91
C MET A 238 13.82 15.59 -1.06
N ILE A 239 14.25 15.36 0.21
CA ILE A 239 14.72 16.42 1.11
C ILE A 239 15.86 17.26 0.51
N PRO A 240 16.90 16.68 -0.14
CA PRO A 240 17.96 17.48 -0.79
C PRO A 240 17.43 18.42 -1.87
N LEU A 241 16.40 18.01 -2.61
CA LEU A 241 15.78 18.86 -3.62
C LEU A 241 14.97 20.00 -2.96
N GLY A 242 14.25 19.70 -1.87
CA GLY A 242 13.61 20.72 -1.05
C GLY A 242 14.62 21.75 -0.53
N ALA A 243 15.79 21.30 -0.06
CA ALA A 243 16.86 22.18 0.40
C ALA A 243 17.42 23.07 -0.73
N LEU A 244 17.58 22.52 -1.94
CA LEU A 244 17.98 23.31 -3.13
C LEU A 244 17.00 24.45 -3.41
N ILE A 245 15.68 24.19 -3.30
CA ILE A 245 14.67 25.25 -3.47
C ILE A 245 14.84 26.33 -2.40
N VAL A 246 15.05 25.97 -1.13
CA VAL A 246 15.30 26.95 -0.07
C VAL A 246 16.54 27.81 -0.38
N VAL A 247 17.62 27.20 -0.86
CA VAL A 247 18.85 27.91 -1.25
C VAL A 247 18.59 28.88 -2.42
N ILE A 248 17.81 28.49 -3.43
CA ILE A 248 17.44 29.37 -4.55
C ILE A 248 16.66 30.59 -4.04
N PHE A 249 15.64 30.37 -3.21
CA PHE A 249 14.84 31.47 -2.65
C PHE A 249 15.67 32.41 -1.78
N ARG A 250 16.66 31.89 -1.06
CA ARG A 250 17.52 32.69 -0.20
C ARG A 250 18.61 33.44 -0.96
N ASN A 251 19.32 32.77 -1.88
CA ASN A 251 20.50 33.32 -2.54
C ASN A 251 20.14 34.12 -3.80
N VAL A 252 19.17 33.65 -4.59
CA VAL A 252 18.79 34.29 -5.86
C VAL A 252 17.67 35.29 -5.64
N ILE A 253 16.58 34.87 -4.98
CA ILE A 253 15.42 35.75 -4.78
C ILE A 253 15.67 36.73 -3.63
N GLY A 254 16.30 36.27 -2.55
CA GLY A 254 16.59 37.09 -1.36
C GLY A 254 15.43 37.19 -0.39
N LEU A 255 14.64 36.11 -0.22
CA LEU A 255 13.64 36.03 0.84
C LEU A 255 14.28 35.59 2.16
N GLU A 256 13.91 36.26 3.25
CA GLU A 256 14.31 35.89 4.61
C GLU A 256 13.33 34.85 5.17
N THR A 257 13.85 33.68 5.56
CA THR A 257 13.07 32.57 6.14
C THR A 257 13.55 32.22 7.55
N PHE A 258 12.77 31.41 8.27
CA PHE A 258 13.22 30.81 9.54
C PHE A 258 14.40 29.88 9.30
N GLY A 259 15.62 30.37 9.48
CA GLY A 259 16.82 29.58 9.26
C GLY A 259 17.00 29.11 7.81
N THR A 260 18.00 28.27 7.61
CA THR A 260 18.42 27.74 6.30
C THR A 260 17.72 26.44 5.91
N PHE A 261 17.33 25.63 6.91
CA PHE A 261 16.86 24.26 6.70
C PHE A 261 15.40 24.04 7.12
N LEU A 262 14.87 24.83 8.06
CA LEU A 262 13.52 24.61 8.59
C LEU A 262 12.44 24.63 7.50
N PRO A 263 12.44 25.53 6.49
CA PRO A 263 11.39 25.52 5.47
C PRO A 263 11.35 24.19 4.69
N ALA A 264 12.52 23.61 4.38
CA ALA A 264 12.59 22.31 3.71
C ALA A 264 12.11 21.18 4.62
N LEU A 265 12.47 21.20 5.90
CA LEU A 265 12.03 20.19 6.88
C LEU A 265 10.52 20.26 7.15
N ILE A 266 9.95 21.47 7.24
CA ILE A 266 8.51 21.68 7.37
C ILE A 266 7.79 21.19 6.11
N ALA A 267 8.30 21.52 4.92
CA ALA A 267 7.73 21.04 3.66
C ALA A 267 7.78 19.52 3.52
N ALA A 268 8.87 18.88 3.96
CA ALA A 268 8.99 17.43 3.98
C ALA A 268 7.97 16.79 4.95
N ALA A 269 7.77 17.37 6.14
CA ALA A 269 6.76 16.92 7.09
C ALA A 269 5.33 17.12 6.58
N SER A 270 5.05 18.23 5.87
CA SER A 270 3.76 18.47 5.21
C SER A 270 3.44 17.44 4.12
N ARG A 271 4.41 16.66 3.64
CA ARG A 271 4.17 15.63 2.63
C ARG A 271 3.36 14.44 3.14
N GLU A 272 3.43 14.14 4.43
CA GLU A 272 2.62 13.06 5.01
C GLU A 272 1.17 13.47 5.25
N THR A 273 0.92 14.75 5.55
CA THR A 273 -0.39 15.26 5.96
C THR A 273 -1.11 16.08 4.89
N GLY A 274 -0.37 16.53 3.87
CA GLY A 274 -0.82 17.47 2.86
C GLY A 274 -0.43 18.92 3.18
N LEU A 275 -0.21 19.73 2.13
CA LEU A 275 0.22 21.12 2.28
C LEU A 275 -0.75 21.95 3.13
N MET A 276 -2.06 21.87 2.86
CA MET A 276 -3.06 22.68 3.55
C MET A 276 -3.02 22.47 5.06
N TRP A 277 -3.09 21.20 5.49
CA TRP A 277 -3.08 20.83 6.90
C TRP A 277 -1.74 21.12 7.58
N GLY A 278 -0.63 20.87 6.88
CA GLY A 278 0.70 21.23 7.37
C GLY A 278 0.86 22.73 7.62
N LEU A 279 0.41 23.59 6.70
CA LEU A 279 0.47 25.05 6.86
C LEU A 279 -0.44 25.55 7.98
N ILE A 280 -1.68 25.03 8.08
CA ILE A 280 -2.61 25.39 9.16
C ILE A 280 -2.02 25.03 10.52
N GLY A 281 -1.51 23.80 10.68
CA GLY A 281 -0.88 23.36 11.92
C GLY A 281 0.33 24.22 12.29
N PHE A 282 1.18 24.54 11.30
CA PHE A 282 2.33 25.42 11.47
C PHE A 282 1.95 26.81 11.99
N VAL A 283 0.99 27.47 11.34
CA VAL A 283 0.53 28.81 11.74
C VAL A 283 -0.12 28.78 13.12
N LEU A 284 -0.99 27.79 13.39
CA LEU A 284 -1.68 27.66 14.67
C LEU A 284 -0.69 27.48 15.82
N ILE A 285 0.31 26.62 15.65
CA ILE A 285 1.32 26.37 16.68
C ILE A 285 2.17 27.62 16.93
N ILE A 286 2.57 28.34 15.87
CA ILE A 286 3.29 29.61 16.04
C ILE A 286 2.45 30.62 16.83
N LEU A 287 1.16 30.77 16.52
CA LEU A 287 0.29 31.72 17.20
C LEU A 287 0.11 31.39 18.68
N VAL A 288 -0.19 30.13 19.00
CA VAL A 288 -0.35 29.69 20.40
C VAL A 288 0.98 29.83 21.17
N SER A 289 2.08 29.46 20.52
CA SER A 289 3.41 29.55 21.12
C SER A 289 3.83 31.00 21.38
N SER A 290 3.63 31.91 20.43
CA SER A 290 3.84 33.36 20.61
C SER A 290 3.02 33.91 21.78
N PHE A 291 1.74 33.52 21.87
CA PHE A 291 0.86 33.93 22.97
C PHE A 291 1.39 33.45 24.34
N VAL A 292 1.75 32.17 24.47
CA VAL A 292 2.30 31.63 25.71
C VAL A 292 3.62 32.31 26.07
N ARG A 293 4.49 32.56 25.08
CA ARG A 293 5.76 33.24 25.35
C ARG A 293 5.56 34.64 25.93
N ARG A 294 4.59 35.39 25.40
CA ARG A 294 4.23 36.71 25.91
C ARG A 294 3.82 36.68 27.38
N ILE A 295 3.12 35.62 27.80
CA ILE A 295 2.80 35.39 29.22
C ILE A 295 4.06 35.07 30.02
N LEU A 296 4.94 34.19 29.52
CA LEU A 296 6.16 33.81 30.23
C LEU A 296 7.17 34.97 30.36
N ASP A 297 7.21 35.88 29.40
CA ASP A 297 8.02 37.09 29.44
C ASP A 297 7.61 38.02 30.58
N TRP A 298 6.31 38.08 30.88
CA TRP A 298 5.80 38.80 32.04
C TRP A 298 6.28 38.23 33.38
N VAL A 299 6.58 36.92 33.42
CA VAL A 299 7.04 36.21 34.62
C VAL A 299 8.57 36.30 34.83
N HIS A 300 9.30 36.94 33.91
CA HIS A 300 10.76 37.18 34.00
C HIS A 300 11.58 35.90 34.28
N LEU A 301 11.22 34.80 33.60
CA LEU A 301 11.90 33.52 33.73
C LEU A 301 13.29 33.52 33.07
N LEU A 302 14.20 32.71 33.62
CA LEU A 302 15.48 32.37 32.99
C LEU A 302 15.26 31.72 31.61
N HIS A 303 16.19 31.92 30.68
CA HIS A 303 16.09 31.44 29.29
C HIS A 303 15.88 29.93 29.19
N SER A 304 16.64 29.12 29.94
CA SER A 304 16.57 27.66 29.84
C SER A 304 15.22 27.07 30.30
N PRO A 305 14.67 27.42 31.49
CA PRO A 305 13.31 27.03 31.87
C PRO A 305 12.23 27.49 30.88
N LYS A 306 12.36 28.71 30.36
CA LYS A 306 11.42 29.24 29.37
C LYS A 306 11.36 28.34 28.14
N MET A 307 12.51 27.94 27.61
CA MET A 307 12.58 27.05 26.44
C MET A 307 11.95 25.67 26.67
N ALA A 308 12.11 25.11 27.87
CA ALA A 308 11.47 23.84 28.23
C ALA A 308 9.94 23.96 28.29
N ILE A 309 9.41 25.05 28.86
CA ILE A 309 7.97 25.33 28.91
C ILE A 309 7.41 25.48 27.49
N MET A 310 8.12 26.21 26.62
CA MET A 310 7.71 26.41 25.22
C MET A 310 7.57 25.08 24.47
N LEU A 311 8.54 24.17 24.60
CA LEU A 311 8.47 22.83 24.00
C LEU A 311 7.28 22.04 24.56
N THR A 312 7.08 22.09 25.88
CA THR A 312 5.98 21.39 26.57
C THR A 312 4.62 21.90 26.10
N THR A 313 4.49 23.22 25.90
CA THR A 313 3.28 23.84 25.33
C THR A 313 2.99 23.31 23.94
N VAL A 314 4.00 23.19 23.06
CA VAL A 314 3.80 22.65 21.70
C VAL A 314 3.27 21.22 21.76
N VAL A 315 3.84 20.38 22.63
CA VAL A 315 3.35 19.00 22.85
C VAL A 315 1.90 18.97 23.32
N ILE A 316 1.55 19.77 24.33
CA ILE A 316 0.18 19.84 24.87
C ILE A 316 -0.81 20.29 23.79
N VAL A 317 -0.46 21.32 23.01
CA VAL A 317 -1.30 21.83 21.92
C VAL A 317 -1.53 20.76 20.86
N MET A 318 -0.49 20.02 20.47
CA MET A 318 -0.62 18.92 19.52
C MET A 318 -1.51 17.78 20.05
N LEU A 319 -1.36 17.40 21.32
CA LEU A 319 -2.21 16.38 21.94
C LEU A 319 -3.68 16.83 22.00
N LEU A 320 -3.94 18.06 22.44
CA LEU A 320 -5.30 18.63 22.46
C LEU A 320 -5.89 18.69 21.05
N MET A 321 -5.12 19.13 20.06
CA MET A 321 -5.54 19.16 18.66
C MET A 321 -5.90 17.76 18.15
N THR A 322 -5.15 16.72 18.55
CA THR A 322 -5.49 15.32 18.22
C THR A 322 -6.85 14.93 18.78
N VAL A 323 -7.05 15.16 20.08
CA VAL A 323 -8.29 14.76 20.78
C VAL A 323 -9.49 15.47 20.17
N VAL A 324 -9.39 16.79 19.94
CA VAL A 324 -10.42 17.60 19.28
C VAL A 324 -10.67 17.06 17.86
N SER A 325 -9.62 16.84 17.07
CA SER A 325 -9.77 16.33 15.70
C SER A 325 -10.55 15.02 15.63
N VAL A 326 -10.25 14.07 16.53
CA VAL A 326 -10.92 12.78 16.59
C VAL A 326 -12.38 12.94 17.04
N GLN A 327 -12.65 13.80 18.03
CA GLN A 327 -14.01 14.03 18.52
C GLN A 327 -14.93 14.70 17.48
N PHE A 328 -14.39 15.61 16.68
CA PHE A 328 -15.15 16.29 15.61
C PHE A 328 -15.15 15.51 14.28
N GLY A 329 -14.60 14.29 14.24
CA GLY A 329 -14.55 13.45 13.03
C GLY A 329 -13.60 13.97 11.94
N LEU A 330 -12.73 14.92 12.27
CA LEU A 330 -11.73 15.51 11.37
C LEU A 330 -10.45 14.67 11.39
N PHE A 331 -10.51 13.43 10.91
CA PHE A 331 -9.38 12.49 10.99
C PHE A 331 -8.13 12.99 10.25
N ASP A 332 -8.26 13.77 9.17
CA ASP A 332 -7.12 14.37 8.46
C ASP A 332 -6.33 15.37 9.33
N LEU A 333 -7.04 16.05 10.25
CA LEU A 333 -6.49 17.05 11.17
C LEU A 333 -5.72 16.38 12.31
N ALA A 334 -6.08 15.14 12.68
CA ALA A 334 -5.33 14.33 13.64
C ALA A 334 -3.93 13.93 13.13
N HIS A 335 -3.76 13.79 11.80
CA HIS A 335 -2.47 13.44 11.19
C HIS A 335 -1.43 14.57 11.33
N ILE A 336 -1.84 15.82 11.60
CA ILE A 336 -0.93 16.94 11.90
C ILE A 336 0.01 16.60 13.07
N THR A 337 -0.37 15.69 13.95
CA THR A 337 0.49 15.29 15.08
C THR A 337 1.69 14.42 14.74
N LEU A 338 1.72 13.90 13.51
CA LEU A 338 2.90 13.21 12.96
C LEU A 338 3.99 14.20 12.53
N PHE A 339 3.72 15.52 12.54
CA PHE A 339 4.78 16.50 12.35
C PHE A 339 5.87 16.32 13.40
N PRO A 340 7.16 16.42 13.05
CA PRO A 340 8.22 16.35 14.05
C PRO A 340 8.09 17.52 15.02
N ILE A 341 7.67 17.23 16.25
CA ILE A 341 7.47 18.18 17.35
C ILE A 341 8.68 19.11 17.49
N ALA A 342 9.89 18.55 17.34
CA ALA A 342 11.14 19.29 17.38
C ALA A 342 11.21 20.42 16.33
N ILE A 343 10.76 20.19 15.09
CA ILE A 343 10.78 21.21 14.03
C ILE A 343 9.84 22.36 14.38
N LEU A 344 8.62 22.03 14.83
CA LEU A 344 7.62 23.02 15.21
C LEU A 344 8.08 23.84 16.41
N ALA A 345 8.64 23.18 17.44
CA ALA A 345 9.17 23.84 18.62
C ALA A 345 10.32 24.80 18.29
N ILE A 346 11.31 24.37 17.49
CA ILE A 346 12.42 25.22 17.06
C ILE A 346 11.91 26.40 16.22
N THR A 347 10.89 26.19 15.39
CA THR A 347 10.34 27.27 14.57
C THR A 347 9.58 28.28 15.41
N ALA A 348 8.79 27.80 16.38
CA ALA A 348 8.04 28.65 17.28
C ALA A 348 8.96 29.48 18.19
N GLU A 349 10.06 28.89 18.66
CA GLU A 349 11.16 29.61 19.33
C GLU A 349 11.71 30.73 18.47
N ARG A 350 12.11 30.43 17.23
CA ARG A 350 12.67 31.42 16.30
C ARG A 350 11.70 32.56 16.01
N PHE A 351 10.42 32.23 15.76
CA PHE A 351 9.39 33.25 15.57
C PHE A 351 9.34 34.20 16.76
N ALA A 352 9.29 33.64 17.96
CA ALA A 352 9.05 34.42 19.15
C ALA A 352 10.29 35.26 19.57
N ILE A 353 11.51 34.81 19.27
CA ILE A 353 12.72 35.63 19.38
C ILE A 353 12.64 36.83 18.42
N ILE A 354 12.32 36.59 17.14
CA ILE A 354 12.22 37.63 16.12
C ILE A 354 11.11 38.64 16.45
N GLU A 355 9.98 38.18 16.99
CA GLU A 355 8.88 39.04 17.43
C GLU A 355 9.33 40.04 18.50
N VAL A 356 10.13 39.58 19.48
CA VAL A 356 10.62 40.41 20.58
C VAL A 356 11.75 41.34 20.12
N GLU A 357 12.74 40.82 19.39
CA GLU A 357 13.93 41.59 19.01
C GLU A 357 13.66 42.58 17.86
N GLN A 358 12.79 42.19 16.91
CA GLN A 358 12.64 42.91 15.64
C GLN A 358 11.20 43.37 15.39
N GLY A 359 10.30 43.11 16.34
CA GLY A 359 8.90 43.51 16.30
C GLY A 359 8.02 42.58 15.47
N TRP A 360 6.72 42.63 15.79
CA TRP A 360 5.71 41.75 15.19
C TRP A 360 5.64 41.86 13.64
N LYS A 361 5.80 43.07 13.09
CA LYS A 361 5.71 43.30 11.63
C LYS A 361 6.79 42.53 10.87
N LYS A 362 8.02 42.50 11.41
CA LYS A 362 9.12 41.78 10.77
C LYS A 362 8.96 40.27 10.95
N ALA A 363 8.54 39.83 12.14
CA ALA A 363 8.22 38.42 12.39
C ALA A 363 7.16 37.90 11.41
N PHE A 364 6.06 38.62 11.24
CA PHE A 364 4.99 38.25 10.30
C PHE A 364 5.47 38.20 8.85
N LYS A 365 6.30 39.16 8.42
CA LYS A 365 6.89 39.15 7.07
C LYS A 365 7.77 37.91 6.84
N ILE A 366 8.57 37.51 7.83
CA ILE A 366 9.41 36.32 7.75
C ILE A 366 8.56 35.05 7.77
N THR A 367 7.49 35.00 8.56
CA THR A 367 6.53 33.89 8.53
C THR A 367 5.91 33.73 7.15
N LEU A 368 5.42 34.82 6.55
CA LEU A 368 4.82 34.79 5.22
C LEU A 368 5.83 34.34 4.16
N SER A 369 7.06 34.85 4.22
CA SER A 369 8.15 34.43 3.31
C SER A 369 8.48 32.95 3.50
N THR A 370 8.48 32.46 4.74
CA THR A 370 8.71 31.04 5.06
C THR A 370 7.59 30.16 4.53
N LEU A 371 6.31 30.57 4.65
CA LEU A 371 5.15 29.85 4.09
C LEU A 371 5.25 29.71 2.57
N VAL A 372 5.67 30.77 1.87
CA VAL A 372 5.89 30.73 0.41
C VAL A 372 6.98 29.73 0.06
N VAL A 373 8.10 29.75 0.76
CA VAL A 373 9.21 28.82 0.51
C VAL A 373 8.83 27.37 0.85
N ILE A 374 8.09 27.13 1.94
CA ILE A 374 7.55 25.81 2.29
C ILE A 374 6.65 25.31 1.16
N SER A 375 5.75 26.15 0.65
CA SER A 375 4.81 25.77 -0.41
C SER A 375 5.54 25.42 -1.71
N ALA A 376 6.54 26.22 -2.10
CA ALA A 376 7.35 25.94 -3.29
C ALA A 376 8.18 24.65 -3.14
N ALA A 377 8.82 24.46 -1.99
CA ALA A 377 9.60 23.26 -1.69
C ALA A 377 8.70 22.02 -1.66
N TYR A 378 7.50 22.12 -1.07
CA TYR A 378 6.49 21.07 -1.08
C TYR A 378 6.07 20.70 -2.50
N ALA A 379 5.71 21.68 -3.34
CA ALA A 379 5.26 21.43 -4.71
C ALA A 379 6.30 20.66 -5.53
N VAL A 380 7.57 21.00 -5.34
CA VAL A 380 8.71 20.31 -5.98
C VAL A 380 8.89 18.89 -5.43
N MET A 381 8.80 18.72 -4.11
CA MET A 381 8.95 17.40 -3.47
C MET A 381 7.75 16.47 -3.72
N ASP A 382 6.56 17.02 -3.95
CA ASP A 382 5.33 16.26 -4.17
C ASP A 382 5.13 15.85 -5.65
N SER A 383 5.88 16.46 -6.57
CA SER A 383 5.82 16.12 -8.00
C SER A 383 6.15 14.66 -8.28
N LEU A 384 5.17 13.92 -8.83
CA LEU A 384 5.34 12.52 -9.24
C LEU A 384 6.47 12.33 -10.25
N PHE A 385 6.67 13.30 -11.14
CA PHE A 385 7.73 13.27 -12.15
C PHE A 385 9.12 13.32 -11.49
N LEU A 386 9.35 14.31 -10.62
CA LEU A 386 10.63 14.46 -9.93
C LEU A 386 10.92 13.31 -8.99
N GLN A 387 9.90 12.83 -8.28
CA GLN A 387 10.00 11.63 -7.46
C GLN A 387 10.43 10.45 -8.32
N SER A 388 9.74 10.17 -9.43
CA SER A 388 10.07 9.03 -10.30
C SER A 388 11.46 9.15 -10.91
N MET A 389 11.89 10.36 -11.26
CA MET A 389 13.20 10.65 -11.85
C MET A 389 14.34 10.43 -10.84
N ILE A 390 14.22 10.94 -9.62
CA ILE A 390 15.23 10.73 -8.55
C ILE A 390 15.23 9.27 -8.08
N LEU A 391 14.05 8.62 -8.09
CA LEU A 391 13.91 7.20 -7.74
C LEU A 391 14.62 6.31 -8.77
N ALA A 392 14.49 6.65 -10.07
CA ALA A 392 15.13 5.95 -11.17
C ALA A 392 16.64 6.24 -11.27
N PHE A 393 17.05 7.48 -11.00
CA PHE A 393 18.42 7.96 -11.10
C PHE A 393 18.86 8.74 -9.84
N PRO A 394 19.22 8.06 -8.74
CA PRO A 394 19.72 8.69 -7.51
C PRO A 394 21.01 9.48 -7.71
N GLU A 395 21.75 9.24 -8.79
CA GLU A 395 22.96 9.99 -9.15
C GLU A 395 22.66 11.48 -9.37
N LEU A 396 21.40 11.82 -9.67
CA LEU A 396 20.92 13.20 -9.72
C LEU A 396 21.09 13.93 -8.38
N LEU A 397 21.24 13.22 -7.26
CA LEU A 397 21.61 13.86 -5.98
C LEU A 397 23.01 14.51 -6.06
N PHE A 398 23.96 13.93 -6.79
CA PHE A 398 25.26 14.57 -7.02
C PHE A 398 25.13 15.83 -7.87
N LEU A 399 24.23 15.84 -8.85
CA LEU A 399 23.89 17.04 -9.60
C LEU A 399 23.30 18.12 -8.67
N ILE A 400 22.40 17.75 -7.75
CA ILE A 400 21.85 18.66 -6.74
C ILE A 400 22.96 19.24 -5.85
N VAL A 401 23.94 18.41 -5.44
CA VAL A 401 25.11 18.89 -4.69
C VAL A 401 25.92 19.89 -5.52
N ALA A 402 26.19 19.59 -6.79
CA ALA A 402 26.92 20.50 -7.69
C ALA A 402 26.18 21.83 -7.88
N LEU A 403 24.85 21.80 -8.05
CA LEU A 403 24.02 23.00 -8.13
C LEU A 403 24.05 23.82 -6.83
N ASN A 404 23.99 23.18 -5.66
CA ASN A 404 24.12 23.87 -4.38
C ASN A 404 25.51 24.51 -4.21
N LEU A 405 26.59 23.84 -4.62
CA LEU A 405 27.94 24.41 -4.61
C LEU A 405 28.05 25.63 -5.52
N TRP A 406 27.46 25.57 -6.71
CA TRP A 406 27.41 26.69 -7.65
C TRP A 406 26.62 27.88 -7.08
N LEU A 407 25.42 27.63 -6.53
CA LEU A 407 24.61 28.64 -5.85
C LEU A 407 25.28 29.21 -4.59
N GLY A 408 26.15 28.44 -3.94
CA GLY A 408 26.95 28.91 -2.81
C GLY A 408 28.02 29.93 -3.19
N LYS A 409 28.49 29.90 -4.45
CA LYS A 409 29.43 30.89 -5.02
C LYS A 409 28.74 32.07 -5.71
N TRP A 410 27.42 32.19 -5.57
CA TRP A 410 26.66 33.24 -6.25
C TRP A 410 26.98 34.62 -5.63
N VAL A 411 27.60 35.50 -6.42
CA VAL A 411 27.94 36.89 -6.04
C VAL A 411 26.99 37.91 -6.69
N GLY A 412 26.01 37.47 -7.47
CA GLY A 412 25.04 38.37 -8.14
C GLY A 412 24.07 39.06 -7.16
N MET A 413 23.55 40.24 -7.54
CA MET A 413 22.51 40.94 -6.78
C MET A 413 21.24 40.07 -6.68
N ARG A 414 20.61 40.07 -5.50
CA ARG A 414 19.35 39.35 -5.28
C ARG A 414 18.22 40.03 -6.04
N VAL A 415 17.22 39.26 -6.48
CA VAL A 415 16.04 39.83 -7.17
C VAL A 415 15.31 40.84 -6.27
N SER A 416 15.22 40.58 -4.96
CA SER A 416 14.62 41.51 -4.00
C SER A 416 15.41 42.82 -3.89
N GLU A 417 16.74 42.77 -3.98
CA GLU A 417 17.61 43.94 -3.98
C GLU A 417 17.48 44.71 -5.30
N PHE A 418 17.43 44.01 -6.43
CA PHE A 418 17.19 44.62 -7.74
C PHE A 418 15.87 45.38 -7.77
N ILE A 419 14.78 44.81 -7.24
CA ILE A 419 13.48 45.49 -7.17
C ILE A 419 13.54 46.70 -6.23
N ARG A 420 14.19 46.57 -5.06
CA ARG A 420 14.31 47.65 -4.08
C ARG A 420 15.14 48.82 -4.60
N PHE A 421 16.24 48.54 -5.29
CA PHE A 421 17.19 49.54 -5.81
C PHE A 421 16.95 49.89 -7.28
N ARG A 422 15.88 49.36 -7.91
CA ARG A 422 15.53 49.64 -9.30
C ARG A 422 15.52 51.13 -9.61
N LYS A 423 14.93 51.94 -8.72
CA LYS A 423 14.88 53.39 -8.92
C LYS A 423 16.28 54.02 -8.92
N LEU A 424 17.18 53.64 -8.02
CA LEU A 424 18.54 54.18 -7.96
C LEU A 424 19.43 53.71 -9.12
N ILE A 425 19.22 52.47 -9.61
CA ILE A 425 19.97 51.91 -10.73
C ILE A 425 19.55 52.56 -12.06
N PHE A 426 18.26 52.87 -12.24
CA PHE A 426 17.73 53.44 -13.48
C PHE A 426 17.52 54.97 -13.45
N SER A 427 17.65 55.65 -12.29
CA SER A 427 17.53 57.11 -12.18
C SER A 427 18.86 57.87 -12.22
N GLY A 428 20.00 57.18 -12.36
CA GLY A 428 21.32 57.79 -12.51
C GLY A 428 21.75 58.01 -13.97
N ALA A 429 20.83 57.85 -14.93
CA ALA A 429 21.09 57.93 -16.37
C ALA A 429 20.39 59.12 -17.06
N GLN A 430 20.18 60.23 -16.33
CA GLN A 430 19.80 61.53 -16.91
C GLN A 430 20.79 62.60 -16.48
#